data_AF-A0A5C5TPU3-F1
#
_entry.id   AF-A0A5C5TPU3-F1
#
_cell.length_a   1.000
_cell.length_b   1.000
_cell.length_c   1.000
_cell.angle_alpha   90.00
_cell.angle_beta   90.00
_cell.angle_gamma   90.00
#
_symmetry.space_group_name_H-M   'P 1'
#
loop_
_entity.id
_entity.type
_entity.pdbx_description
1 polymer ?
#
loop_
_entity_poly.entity_id
_entity_poly.type
_entity_poly.pdbx_seq_one_letter_code
_entity_poly.pdbx_strand_id
1 'polypeptide(L)'
;MAMAASSKKPTATTVNNDDRYEIPRTAPEALRPYVDLLTQLDTAGIDRTKGRLGLLLMWLADDVLSAVDEELAPFDISESKLDVLLLLMLAETEKHGENLLSPSAIADYFGVTRTTVTGLLDFLERRKLIRRMNHPVDRRRIQTILTPAGRSLVTRAAPTFWRACASLTEGLDSRDKEDLERVLGKIFANMKARFDAKHRVTPSPRRTD
;
A
#
# COMPACT_ATOMS: atom_id res chain seq x y z
N MET A 1 -42.56 -57.85 7.92
CA MET A 1 -41.13 -58.24 8.02
C MET A 1 -40.55 -58.12 6.62
N ALA A 2 -40.17 -56.91 6.22
CA ALA A 2 -38.80 -56.37 6.25
C ALA A 2 -38.00 -56.79 5.00
N MET A 3 -38.11 -55.94 3.97
CA MET A 3 -37.30 -55.93 2.75
C MET A 3 -35.93 -55.28 3.00
N ALA A 4 -34.99 -55.65 2.12
CA ALA A 4 -33.56 -55.40 2.10
C ALA A 4 -33.11 -53.94 2.27
N ALA A 5 -31.92 -53.77 2.87
CA ALA A 5 -31.07 -52.61 2.70
C ALA A 5 -29.61 -53.08 2.48
N SER A 6 -29.20 -53.11 1.20
CA SER A 6 -27.82 -53.25 0.78
C SER A 6 -27.16 -51.87 0.82
N SER A 7 -26.25 -51.67 1.77
CA SER A 7 -25.51 -50.43 1.94
C SER A 7 -24.40 -50.32 0.89
N LYS A 8 -24.66 -49.58 -0.19
CA LYS A 8 -23.62 -49.09 -1.10
C LYS A 8 -22.82 -48.00 -0.38
N LYS A 9 -21.52 -48.24 -0.16
CA LYS A 9 -20.56 -47.20 0.25
C LYS A 9 -20.58 -46.06 -0.78
N PRO A 10 -20.52 -44.78 -0.37
CA PRO A 10 -20.35 -43.68 -1.30
C PRO A 10 -18.97 -43.81 -1.95
N THR A 11 -18.95 -43.89 -3.27
CA THR A 11 -17.76 -43.71 -4.10
C THR A 11 -17.16 -42.35 -3.77
N ALA A 12 -15.91 -42.34 -3.30
CA ALA A 12 -15.12 -41.13 -3.16
C ALA A 12 -15.06 -40.45 -4.53
N THR A 13 -15.70 -39.29 -4.65
CA THR A 13 -15.50 -38.37 -5.75
C THR A 13 -14.02 -38.00 -5.75
N THR A 14 -13.29 -38.51 -6.73
CA THR A 14 -11.93 -38.08 -7.05
C THR A 14 -12.00 -36.60 -7.36
N VAL A 15 -11.64 -35.74 -6.40
CA VAL A 15 -11.41 -34.31 -6.65
C VAL A 15 -10.17 -34.26 -7.52
N ASN A 16 -10.35 -33.99 -8.82
CA ASN A 16 -9.26 -33.81 -9.75
C ASN A 16 -8.44 -32.61 -9.27
N ASN A 17 -7.19 -32.85 -8.91
CA ASN A 17 -6.25 -31.85 -8.38
C ASN A 17 -5.66 -30.97 -9.51
N ASP A 18 -6.44 -30.73 -10.57
CA ASP A 18 -6.04 -30.06 -11.81
C ASP A 18 -6.82 -28.74 -12.04
N ASP A 19 -7.59 -28.30 -11.03
CA ASP A 19 -8.15 -26.95 -10.96
C ASP A 19 -7.04 -25.93 -10.66
N ARG A 20 -6.09 -25.78 -11.60
CA ARG A 20 -5.25 -24.59 -11.63
C ARG A 20 -6.17 -23.45 -12.00
N TYR A 21 -6.48 -22.59 -11.03
CA TYR A 21 -7.12 -21.31 -11.30
C TYR A 21 -6.33 -20.61 -12.41
N GLU A 22 -6.91 -20.51 -13.60
CA GLU A 22 -6.25 -19.79 -14.70
C GLU A 22 -6.10 -18.34 -14.28
N ILE A 23 -4.85 -17.87 -14.21
CA ILE A 23 -4.55 -16.48 -13.86
C ILE A 23 -5.02 -15.61 -15.03
N PRO A 24 -6.00 -14.71 -14.83
CA PRO A 24 -6.49 -13.84 -15.88
C PRO A 24 -5.36 -12.98 -16.44
N ARG A 25 -5.33 -12.78 -17.76
CA ARG A 25 -4.30 -11.94 -18.41
C ARG A 25 -4.81 -10.55 -18.76
N THR A 26 -6.13 -10.33 -18.68
CA THR A 26 -6.74 -9.03 -18.96
C THR A 26 -7.71 -8.62 -17.86
N ALA A 27 -7.87 -7.30 -17.66
CA ALA A 27 -8.84 -6.78 -16.69
C ALA A 27 -10.28 -7.27 -16.94
N PRO A 28 -10.79 -7.37 -18.18
CA PRO A 28 -12.10 -7.97 -18.45
C PRO A 28 -12.22 -9.43 -17.98
N GLU A 29 -11.19 -10.26 -18.21
CA GLU A 29 -11.18 -11.66 -17.75
C GLU A 29 -11.21 -11.73 -16.22
N ALA A 30 -10.36 -10.94 -15.55
CA ALA A 30 -10.30 -10.92 -14.09
C ALA A 30 -11.61 -10.48 -13.44
N LEU A 31 -12.27 -9.47 -14.03
CA LEU A 31 -13.50 -8.91 -13.46
C LEU A 31 -14.75 -9.74 -13.70
N ARG A 32 -14.80 -10.54 -14.78
CA ARG A 32 -16.01 -11.26 -15.19
C ARG A 32 -16.66 -12.09 -14.06
N PRO A 33 -15.96 -12.98 -13.33
CA PRO A 33 -16.59 -13.77 -12.28
C PRO A 33 -17.16 -12.91 -11.14
N TYR A 34 -16.54 -11.76 -10.86
CA TYR A 34 -17.02 -10.82 -9.83
C TYR A 34 -18.24 -10.03 -10.30
N VAL A 35 -18.26 -9.63 -11.57
CA VAL A 35 -19.45 -9.00 -12.17
C VAL A 35 -20.62 -9.97 -12.14
N ASP A 36 -20.41 -11.23 -12.53
CA ASP A 36 -21.44 -12.27 -12.51
C ASP A 36 -21.94 -12.52 -11.09
N LEU A 37 -21.05 -12.61 -10.10
CA LEU A 37 -21.42 -12.70 -8.68
C LEU A 37 -22.23 -11.49 -8.22
N LEU A 38 -21.82 -10.26 -8.55
CA LEU A 38 -22.53 -9.05 -8.17
C LEU A 38 -23.93 -8.96 -8.77
N THR A 39 -24.19 -9.60 -9.92
CA THR A 39 -25.55 -9.67 -10.47
C THR A 39 -26.50 -10.54 -9.63
N GLN A 40 -25.96 -11.43 -8.80
CA GLN A 40 -26.72 -12.33 -7.94
C GLN A 40 -26.94 -11.76 -6.53
N LEU A 41 -26.25 -10.68 -6.19
CA LEU A 41 -26.34 -9.99 -4.90
C LEU A 41 -27.28 -8.79 -4.99
N ASP A 42 -27.93 -8.42 -3.87
CA ASP A 42 -28.71 -7.18 -3.79
C ASP A 42 -27.77 -5.96 -3.75
N THR A 43 -27.36 -5.52 -4.93
CA THR A 43 -26.53 -4.32 -5.12
C THR A 43 -27.38 -3.11 -5.54
N ALA A 44 -28.66 -3.07 -5.17
CA ALA A 44 -29.53 -1.95 -5.52
C ALA A 44 -28.92 -0.62 -5.01
N GLY A 45 -28.76 0.35 -5.91
CA GLY A 45 -28.16 1.65 -5.60
C GLY A 45 -26.63 1.73 -5.71
N ILE A 46 -25.93 0.63 -6.00
CA ILE A 46 -24.48 0.65 -6.25
C ILE A 46 -24.21 0.94 -7.73
N ASP A 47 -23.41 1.97 -8.00
CA ASP A 47 -22.88 2.23 -9.35
C ASP A 47 -21.85 1.16 -9.72
N ARG A 48 -22.28 0.18 -10.53
CA ARG A 48 -21.48 -0.98 -10.92
C ARG A 48 -20.19 -0.60 -11.65
N THR A 49 -20.20 0.49 -12.42
CA THR A 49 -19.00 0.97 -13.12
C THR A 49 -17.98 1.48 -12.11
N LYS A 50 -18.42 2.28 -11.13
CA LYS A 50 -17.53 2.74 -10.05
C LYS A 50 -17.00 1.57 -9.21
N GLY A 51 -17.85 0.59 -8.91
CA GLY A 51 -17.45 -0.63 -8.19
C GLY A 51 -16.34 -1.41 -8.91
N ARG A 52 -16.50 -1.66 -10.21
CA ARG A 52 -15.49 -2.36 -11.03
C ARG A 52 -14.15 -1.61 -11.09
N LEU A 53 -14.18 -0.29 -11.28
CA LEU A 53 -12.98 0.53 -11.30
C LEU A 53 -12.27 0.53 -9.94
N GLY A 54 -13.03 0.63 -8.85
CA GLY A 54 -12.48 0.53 -7.49
C GLY A 54 -11.84 -0.83 -7.20
N LEU A 55 -12.46 -1.91 -7.68
CA LEU A 55 -11.93 -3.27 -7.54
C LEU A 55 -10.60 -3.45 -8.29
N LEU A 56 -10.53 -2.99 -9.54
CA LEU A 56 -9.27 -3.01 -10.31
C LEU A 56 -8.17 -2.21 -9.63
N LEU A 57 -8.49 -1.03 -9.11
CA LEU A 57 -7.52 -0.21 -8.41
C LEU A 57 -6.96 -0.92 -7.17
N MET A 58 -7.83 -1.60 -6.41
CA MET A 58 -7.44 -2.34 -5.21
C MET A 58 -6.53 -3.53 -5.53
N TRP A 59 -6.87 -4.35 -6.53
CA TRP A 59 -6.04 -5.50 -6.90
C TRP A 59 -4.70 -5.08 -7.50
N LEU A 60 -4.72 -4.09 -8.40
CA LEU A 60 -3.47 -3.59 -8.98
C LEU A 60 -2.57 -2.97 -7.90
N ALA A 61 -3.12 -2.42 -6.82
CA ALA A 61 -2.29 -1.93 -5.72
C ALA A 61 -1.48 -3.06 -5.07
N ASP A 62 -2.10 -4.21 -4.79
CA ASP A 62 -1.41 -5.35 -4.18
C ASP A 62 -0.37 -5.96 -5.14
N ASP A 63 -0.70 -6.09 -6.43
CA ASP A 63 0.20 -6.61 -7.46
C ASP A 63 1.41 -5.68 -7.68
N VAL A 64 1.16 -4.37 -7.74
CA VAL A 64 2.20 -3.35 -7.89
C VAL A 64 3.15 -3.36 -6.69
N LEU A 65 2.61 -3.39 -5.47
CA LEU A 65 3.43 -3.44 -4.25
C LEU A 65 4.29 -4.71 -4.22
N SER A 66 3.72 -5.86 -4.61
CA SER A 66 4.44 -7.12 -4.66
C SER A 66 5.56 -7.09 -5.70
N ALA A 67 5.30 -6.59 -6.90
CA ALA A 67 6.30 -6.47 -7.96
C ALA A 67 7.46 -5.53 -7.56
N VAL A 68 7.15 -4.41 -6.92
CA VAL A 68 8.18 -3.48 -6.42
C VAL A 68 8.99 -4.12 -5.29
N ASP A 69 8.36 -4.84 -4.38
CA ASP A 69 9.04 -5.55 -3.28
C ASP A 69 10.00 -6.63 -3.80
N GLU A 70 9.64 -7.35 -4.87
CA GLU A 70 10.51 -8.33 -5.52
C GLU A 70 11.78 -7.68 -6.07
N GLU A 71 11.65 -6.53 -6.73
CA GLU A 71 12.78 -5.76 -7.25
C GLU A 71 13.67 -5.18 -6.13
N LEU A 72 13.09 -4.90 -4.96
CA LEU A 72 13.80 -4.39 -3.79
C LEU A 72 14.40 -5.48 -2.89
N ALA A 73 14.04 -6.75 -3.09
CA ALA A 73 14.55 -7.87 -2.33
C ALA A 73 16.09 -7.93 -2.22
N PRO A 74 16.89 -7.59 -3.25
CA PRO A 74 18.36 -7.55 -3.15
C PRO A 74 18.92 -6.55 -2.11
N PHE A 75 18.11 -5.57 -1.68
CA PHE A 75 18.46 -4.60 -0.64
C PHE A 75 17.90 -4.99 0.75
N ASP A 76 17.18 -6.12 0.83
CA ASP A 76 16.52 -6.62 2.04
C ASP A 76 15.58 -5.54 2.64
N ILE A 77 14.84 -4.88 1.75
CA ILE A 77 13.91 -3.80 2.10
C ILE A 77 12.64 -3.94 1.26
N SER A 78 11.49 -3.56 1.82
CA SER A 78 10.25 -3.42 1.07
C SER A 78 10.07 -1.97 0.64
N GLU A 79 9.17 -1.73 -0.30
CA GLU A 79 8.69 -0.43 -0.76
C GLU A 79 8.41 0.49 0.43
N SER A 80 7.53 0.08 1.35
CA SER A 80 7.07 1.00 2.41
C SER A 80 8.18 1.35 3.41
N LYS A 81 9.23 0.54 3.49
CA LYS A 81 10.41 0.81 4.32
C LYS A 81 11.38 1.74 3.60
N LEU A 82 11.53 1.57 2.29
CA LEU A 82 12.31 2.49 1.46
C LEU A 82 11.67 3.88 1.41
N ASP A 83 10.35 3.93 1.31
CA ASP A 83 9.54 5.15 1.31
C ASP A 83 9.74 5.99 2.57
N VAL A 84 9.78 5.36 3.75
CA VAL A 84 10.13 6.04 5.01
C VAL A 84 11.53 6.66 4.92
N LEU A 85 12.51 5.96 4.35
CA LEU A 85 13.86 6.50 4.21
C LEU A 85 13.94 7.65 3.20
N LEU A 86 13.20 7.57 2.08
CA LEU A 86 13.07 8.63 1.09
C LEU A 86 12.43 9.88 1.71
N LEU A 87 11.35 9.72 2.46
CA LEU A 87 10.70 10.82 3.17
C LEU A 87 11.64 11.51 4.16
N LEU A 88 12.41 10.74 4.93
CA LEU A 88 13.42 11.30 5.83
C LEU A 88 14.52 12.04 5.07
N MET A 89 14.97 11.52 3.92
CA MET A 89 15.97 12.18 3.09
C MET A 89 15.45 13.51 2.52
N LEU A 90 14.20 13.55 2.06
CA LEU A 90 13.55 14.77 1.57
C LEU A 90 13.42 15.83 2.68
N ALA A 91 12.96 15.42 3.87
CA ALA A 91 12.79 16.32 5.00
C ALA A 91 14.11 17.00 5.44
N GLU A 92 15.24 16.32 5.29
CA GLU A 92 16.56 16.90 5.56
C GLU A 92 16.96 17.96 4.54
N THR A 93 16.57 17.80 3.26
CA THR A 93 16.92 18.71 2.17
C THR A 93 16.08 20.00 2.15
N GLU A 94 14.79 19.94 2.48
CA GLU A 94 13.89 21.08 2.32
C GLU A 94 14.12 22.22 3.33
N LYS A 95 14.67 21.94 4.52
CA LYS A 95 14.76 22.94 5.61
C LYS A 95 16.07 22.89 6.40
N HIS A 96 17.20 22.66 5.73
CA HIS A 96 18.54 22.66 6.35
C HIS A 96 18.65 21.76 7.61
N GLY A 97 17.96 20.61 7.62
CA GLY A 97 18.01 19.64 8.73
C GLY A 97 17.25 20.02 10.02
N GLU A 98 16.53 21.14 10.05
CA GLU A 98 15.79 21.56 11.26
C GLU A 98 14.48 20.79 11.48
N ASN A 99 13.95 20.16 10.44
CA ASN A 99 12.62 19.54 10.46
C ASN A 99 12.72 18.00 10.44
N LEU A 100 13.24 17.43 11.52
CA LEU A 100 13.24 15.97 11.69
C LEU A 100 11.83 15.47 11.99
N LEU A 101 11.41 14.43 11.27
CA LEU A 101 10.05 13.93 11.35
C LEU A 101 9.82 13.10 12.62
N SER A 102 8.73 13.40 13.32
CA SER A 102 8.24 12.55 14.41
C SER A 102 7.52 11.32 13.84
N PRO A 103 7.43 10.21 14.58
CA PRO A 103 6.65 9.04 14.16
C PRO A 103 5.19 9.36 13.83
N SER A 104 4.57 10.32 14.52
CA SER A 104 3.22 10.76 14.21
C SER A 104 3.13 11.49 12.87
N ALA A 105 4.09 12.37 12.57
CA ALA A 105 4.13 13.05 11.27
C ALA A 105 4.35 12.07 10.11
N ILE A 106 5.17 11.04 10.33
CA ILE A 106 5.36 9.95 9.36
C ILE A 106 4.04 9.18 9.15
N ALA A 107 3.31 8.86 10.22
CA ALA A 107 2.02 8.18 10.12
C ALA A 107 0.98 9.02 9.37
N ASP A 108 0.91 10.31 9.67
CA ASP A 108 0.00 11.25 9.01
C ASP A 108 0.34 11.41 7.52
N TYR A 109 1.65 11.43 7.17
CA TYR A 109 2.11 11.53 5.79
C TYR A 109 1.70 10.32 4.94
N PHE A 110 1.98 9.10 5.44
CA PHE A 110 1.66 7.85 4.75
C PHE A 110 0.18 7.43 4.88
N GLY A 111 -0.57 8.07 5.77
CA GLY A 111 -1.95 7.75 6.04
C GLY A 111 -2.18 6.37 6.67
N VAL A 112 -1.19 5.88 7.41
CA VAL A 112 -1.23 4.59 8.09
C VAL A 112 -1.33 4.77 9.61
N THR A 113 -1.58 3.68 10.32
CA THR A 113 -1.66 3.74 11.79
C THR A 113 -0.28 4.02 12.41
N ARG A 114 -0.27 4.61 13.61
CA ARG A 114 0.96 4.79 14.38
C ARG A 114 1.65 3.45 14.67
N THR A 115 0.89 2.39 14.90
CA THR A 115 1.41 1.03 15.12
C THR A 115 2.19 0.54 13.89
N THR A 116 1.65 0.76 12.68
CA THR A 116 2.33 0.43 11.42
C THR A 116 3.67 1.17 11.31
N VAL A 117 3.67 2.48 11.55
CA VAL A 117 4.90 3.28 11.51
C VAL A 117 5.91 2.84 12.56
N THR A 118 5.48 2.54 13.79
CA THR A 118 6.37 2.02 14.83
C THR A 118 7.08 0.76 14.37
N GLY A 119 6.35 -0.20 13.78
CA GLY A 119 6.95 -1.43 13.25
C GLY A 119 7.95 -1.20 12.11
N LEU A 120 7.64 -0.29 11.18
CA LEU A 120 8.55 0.10 10.09
C LEU A 120 9.84 0.71 10.65
N LEU A 121 9.70 1.67 11.55
CA LEU A 121 10.81 2.36 12.17
C LEU A 121 11.65 1.42 13.06
N ASP A 122 11.03 0.50 13.80
CA ASP A 122 11.76 -0.48 14.61
C ASP A 122 12.64 -1.39 13.73
N PHE A 123 12.12 -1.82 12.57
CA PHE A 123 12.90 -2.59 11.61
C PHE A 123 14.10 -1.78 11.09
N LEU A 124 13.86 -0.54 10.66
CA LEU A 124 14.90 0.33 10.12
C LEU A 124 15.97 0.67 11.17
N GLU A 125 15.57 0.84 12.44
CA GLU A 125 16.48 1.09 13.56
C GLU A 125 17.31 -0.15 13.90
N ARG A 126 16.71 -1.35 13.91
CA ARG A 126 17.44 -2.62 14.09
C ARG A 126 18.50 -2.84 13.01
N ARG A 127 18.20 -2.46 11.76
CA ARG A 127 19.17 -2.48 10.65
C ARG A 127 20.17 -1.30 10.67
N LYS A 128 20.11 -0.44 11.70
CA LYS A 128 20.96 0.75 11.85
C LYS A 128 20.85 1.73 10.68
N LEU A 129 19.71 1.74 9.97
CA LEU A 129 19.46 2.65 8.85
C LEU A 129 18.97 4.01 9.35
N ILE A 130 18.22 4.02 10.45
CA ILE A 130 17.79 5.23 11.15
C ILE A 130 18.30 5.26 12.59
N ARG A 131 18.13 6.41 13.25
CA ARG A 131 18.25 6.56 14.69
C ARG A 131 17.11 7.41 15.21
N ARG A 132 16.51 7.02 16.33
CA ARG A 132 15.59 7.88 17.08
C ARG A 132 16.32 8.63 18.18
N MET A 133 16.04 9.92 18.32
CA MET A 133 16.63 10.76 19.37
C MET A 133 15.62 11.75 19.91
N ASN A 134 15.82 12.17 21.16
CA ASN A 134 15.05 13.26 21.75
C ASN A 134 15.36 14.56 21.01
N HIS A 135 14.33 15.34 20.74
CA HIS A 135 14.48 16.65 20.12
C HIS A 135 15.33 17.55 21.04
N PRO A 136 16.30 18.32 20.49
CA PRO A 136 17.24 19.12 21.28
C PRO A 136 16.54 20.18 22.14
N VAL A 137 15.50 20.82 21.61
CA VAL A 137 14.70 21.85 22.31
C VAL A 137 13.59 21.27 23.21
N ASP A 138 12.88 20.22 22.78
CA ASP A 138 11.77 19.63 23.53
C ASP A 138 11.99 18.12 23.73
N ARG A 139 12.59 17.74 24.87
CA ARG A 139 12.92 16.34 25.19
C ARG A 139 11.70 15.40 25.23
N ARG A 140 10.47 15.92 25.21
CA ARG A 140 9.24 15.12 25.11
C ARG A 140 8.94 14.69 23.67
N ARG A 141 9.64 15.24 22.68
CA ARG A 141 9.49 14.88 21.27
C ARG A 141 10.60 13.94 20.83
N ILE A 142 10.22 12.88 20.12
CA ILE A 142 11.14 11.96 19.46
C ILE A 142 11.24 12.35 17.99
N GLN A 143 12.47 12.45 17.52
CA GLN A 143 12.82 12.72 16.13
C GLN A 143 13.49 11.49 15.52
N THR A 144 13.23 11.27 14.24
CA THR A 144 13.85 10.21 13.46
C THR A 144 14.83 10.80 12.46
N ILE A 145 16.06 10.27 12.42
CA ILE A 145 17.10 10.72 11.48
C ILE A 145 17.66 9.56 10.66
N LEU A 146 18.13 9.85 9.45
CA LEU A 146 18.91 8.90 8.66
C LEU A 146 20.33 8.78 9.20
N THR A 147 20.82 7.55 9.27
CA THR A 147 22.25 7.30 9.47
C THR A 147 23.00 7.36 8.12
N PRO A 148 24.34 7.43 8.12
CA PRO A 148 25.12 7.27 6.89
C PRO A 148 24.81 5.96 6.13
N ALA A 149 24.55 4.87 6.86
CA ALA A 149 24.15 3.60 6.26
C ALA A 149 22.76 3.68 5.60
N GLY A 150 21.80 4.35 6.26
CA GLY A 150 20.48 4.62 5.69
C GLY A 150 20.54 5.42 4.40
N ARG A 151 21.34 6.50 4.37
CA ARG A 151 21.57 7.29 3.16
C ARG A 151 22.16 6.45 2.03
N SER A 152 23.21 5.68 2.33
CA SER A 152 23.84 4.80 1.35
C SER A 152 22.88 3.77 0.78
N LEU A 153 22.01 3.19 1.63
CA LEU A 153 20.98 2.26 1.17
C LEU A 153 19.98 2.94 0.23
N VAL A 154 19.49 4.14 0.56
CA VAL A 154 18.60 4.92 -0.32
C VAL A 154 19.26 5.19 -1.66
N THR A 155 20.50 5.68 -1.68
CA THR A 155 21.22 5.97 -2.93
C THR A 155 21.36 4.74 -3.82
N ARG A 156 21.49 3.54 -3.22
CA ARG A 156 21.61 2.28 -3.96
C ARG A 156 20.26 1.72 -4.42
N ALA A 157 19.22 1.82 -3.59
CA ALA A 157 17.92 1.21 -3.84
C ALA A 157 16.99 2.08 -4.69
N ALA A 158 17.05 3.42 -4.54
CA ALA A 158 16.16 4.35 -5.24
C ALA A 158 16.18 4.20 -6.77
N PRO A 159 17.33 4.00 -7.46
CA PRO A 159 17.33 3.77 -8.90
C PRO A 159 16.60 2.49 -9.32
N THR A 160 16.59 1.44 -8.48
CA THR A 160 15.84 0.21 -8.74
C THR A 160 14.36 0.44 -8.52
N PHE A 161 13.99 1.11 -7.43
CA PHE A 161 12.60 1.54 -7.18
C PHE A 161 12.02 2.35 -8.35
N TRP A 162 12.73 3.39 -8.81
CA TRP A 162 12.28 4.21 -9.94
C TRP A 162 12.15 3.44 -11.25
N ARG A 163 13.04 2.48 -11.51
CA ARG A 163 12.93 1.60 -12.68
C ARG A 163 11.73 0.66 -12.56
N ALA A 164 11.47 0.10 -11.38
CA ALA A 164 10.29 -0.70 -11.11
C ALA A 164 9.01 0.13 -11.31
N CYS A 165 8.95 1.38 -10.82
CA CYS A 165 7.83 2.27 -11.08
C CYS A 165 7.66 2.58 -12.57
N ALA A 166 8.74 2.79 -13.31
CA ALA A 166 8.69 3.08 -14.74
C ALA A 166 8.14 1.88 -15.53
N SER A 167 8.53 0.65 -15.19
CA SER A 167 8.14 -0.57 -15.89
C SER A 167 6.63 -0.85 -15.82
N LEU A 168 5.95 -0.39 -14.75
CA LEU A 168 4.49 -0.46 -14.61
C LEU A 168 3.74 0.21 -15.78
N THR A 169 4.41 1.09 -16.54
CA THR A 169 3.80 1.86 -17.64
C THR A 169 4.45 1.61 -18.99
N GLU A 170 5.28 0.58 -19.14
CA GLU A 170 6.06 0.29 -20.36
C GLU A 170 5.22 -0.03 -21.61
N GLY A 171 3.93 -0.31 -21.46
CA GLY A 171 2.99 -0.52 -22.57
C GLY A 171 2.19 0.71 -23.01
N LEU A 172 2.32 1.85 -22.33
CA LEU A 172 1.47 3.02 -22.55
C LEU A 172 2.11 4.01 -23.54
N ASP A 173 1.31 4.46 -24.51
CA ASP A 173 1.70 5.57 -25.38
C ASP A 173 1.63 6.92 -24.63
N SER A 174 2.08 8.01 -25.27
CA SER A 174 2.10 9.33 -24.63
C SER A 174 0.71 9.81 -24.21
N ARG A 175 -0.33 9.51 -25.00
CA ARG A 175 -1.69 9.93 -24.72
C ARG A 175 -2.25 9.16 -23.53
N ASP A 176 -2.03 7.85 -23.49
CA ASP A 176 -2.44 6.98 -22.38
C ASP A 176 -1.74 7.39 -21.07
N LYS A 177 -0.46 7.79 -21.13
CA LYS A 177 0.27 8.32 -19.97
C LYS A 177 -0.35 9.61 -19.43
N GLU A 178 -0.65 10.57 -20.29
CA GLU A 178 -1.31 11.83 -19.90
C GLU A 178 -2.70 11.58 -19.32
N ASP A 179 -3.49 10.70 -19.95
CA ASP A 179 -4.82 10.35 -19.45
C ASP A 179 -4.75 9.62 -18.10
N LEU A 180 -3.79 8.72 -17.93
CA LEU A 180 -3.56 8.01 -16.68
C LEU A 180 -3.17 8.97 -15.56
N GLU A 181 -2.17 9.84 -15.79
CA GLU A 181 -1.74 10.85 -14.80
C GLU A 181 -2.92 11.74 -14.38
N ARG A 182 -3.71 12.23 -15.35
CA ARG A 182 -4.90 13.04 -15.09
C ARG A 182 -5.94 12.30 -14.25
N VAL A 183 -6.17 11.01 -14.50
CA VAL A 183 -7.17 10.21 -13.76
C VAL A 183 -6.64 9.85 -12.36
N LEU A 184 -5.40 9.43 -12.24
CA LEU A 184 -4.75 9.15 -10.96
C LEU A 184 -4.72 10.39 -10.07
N GLY A 185 -4.45 11.57 -10.62
CA GLY A 185 -4.52 12.84 -9.89
C GLY A 185 -5.90 13.11 -9.29
N LYS A 186 -6.99 12.81 -10.02
CA LYS A 186 -8.37 12.93 -9.50
C LYS A 186 -8.63 11.93 -8.37
N ILE A 187 -8.17 10.68 -8.51
CA ILE A 187 -8.32 9.65 -7.47
C ILE A 187 -7.53 10.04 -6.22
N PHE A 188 -6.29 10.51 -6.38
CA PHE A 188 -5.44 10.99 -5.31
C PHE A 188 -6.09 12.13 -4.53
N ALA A 189 -6.60 13.16 -5.21
CA ALA A 189 -7.30 14.27 -4.58
C ALA A 189 -8.53 13.81 -3.77
N ASN A 190 -9.32 12.89 -4.34
CA ASN A 190 -10.46 12.30 -3.64
C ASN A 190 -10.04 11.53 -2.38
N MET A 191 -8.89 10.83 -2.44
CA MET A 191 -8.39 10.07 -1.30
C MET A 191 -7.83 10.96 -0.20
N LYS A 192 -7.05 11.99 -0.56
CA LYS A 192 -6.55 12.98 0.41
C LYS A 192 -7.70 13.74 1.09
N ALA A 193 -8.73 14.15 0.35
CA ALA A 193 -9.91 14.79 0.93
C ALA A 193 -10.63 13.91 1.96
N ARG A 194 -10.75 12.59 1.70
CA ARG A 194 -11.32 11.64 2.67
C ARG A 194 -10.42 11.42 3.88
N PHE A 195 -9.11 11.40 3.67
CA PHE A 195 -8.13 11.28 4.74
C PHE A 195 -8.19 12.49 5.67
N ASP A 196 -8.18 13.70 5.13
CA ASP A 196 -8.29 14.95 5.90
C ASP A 196 -9.59 15.02 6.70
N ALA A 197 -10.71 14.60 6.10
CA ALA A 197 -11.99 14.53 6.79
C ALA A 197 -11.98 13.57 7.99
N LYS A 198 -11.23 12.46 7.90
CA LYS A 198 -11.10 11.47 8.97
C LYS A 198 -10.11 11.88 10.08
N HIS A 199 -9.13 12.73 9.77
CA HIS A 199 -8.06 13.15 10.70
C HIS A 199 -8.25 14.57 11.27
N ARG A 200 -9.28 15.31 10.87
CA ARG A 200 -9.75 16.51 11.59
C ARG A 200 -10.27 16.12 12.98
N VAL A 201 -9.37 16.05 13.95
CA VAL A 201 -9.72 16.21 15.37
C VAL A 201 -10.24 17.64 15.53
N THR A 202 -11.51 17.79 15.90
CA THR A 202 -12.06 19.08 16.34
C THR A 202 -11.13 19.64 17.41
N PRO A 203 -10.57 20.87 17.26
CA PRO A 203 -9.75 21.43 18.31
C PRO A 203 -10.61 21.51 19.57
N SER A 204 -10.21 20.78 20.62
CA SER A 204 -10.80 20.90 21.95
C SER A 204 -10.82 22.39 22.31
N PRO A 205 -11.97 22.96 22.74
CA PRO A 205 -12.00 24.35 23.16
C PRO A 205 -10.93 24.53 24.24
N ARG A 206 -10.03 25.51 24.04
CA ARG A 206 -9.05 25.89 25.06
C ARG A 206 -9.85 26.21 26.31
N ARG A 207 -9.62 25.47 27.40
CA ARG A 207 -10.00 25.93 28.73
C ARG A 207 -9.22 27.22 28.97
N THR A 208 -9.93 28.34 28.90
CA THR A 208 -9.50 29.60 29.49
C THR A 208 -9.61 29.43 30.99
N ASP A 209 -8.46 29.34 31.67
CA ASP A 209 -8.33 29.71 33.07
C ASP A 209 -7.77 31.13 33.13
#